data_AF-A0A931M635-F1
#
_entry.id   AF-A0A931M635-F1
#
_cell.length_a   1.000
_cell.length_b   1.000
_cell.length_c   1.000
_cell.angle_alpha   90.00
_cell.angle_beta   90.00
_cell.angle_gamma   90.00
#
_symmetry.space_group_name_H-M   'P 1'
#
loop_
_entity.id
_entity.type
_entity.pdbx_description
1 polymer ?
#
loop_
_entity_poly.entity_id
_entity_poly.type
_entity_poly.pdbx_seq_one_letter_code
_entity_poly.pdbx_strand_id
1 'polypeptide(L)' 'MTTTLLKKKLTEAISKIEDEQFLEALHTIITSRQEEELYELSAAQQKELDRRLASYKAGKTKTYSWEEVKANLLKRKK' A
#
# COMPACT_ATOMS: atom_id res chain seq x y z
N MET A 1 9.29 30.68 10.74
CA MET A 1 9.77 29.86 9.60
C MET A 1 8.64 28.94 9.20
N THR A 2 8.24 28.88 7.93
CA THR A 2 7.11 28.03 7.51
C THR A 2 7.53 26.58 7.40
N THR A 3 6.60 25.65 7.62
CA THR A 3 6.84 24.21 7.53
C THR A 3 7.35 23.81 6.14
N THR A 4 6.85 24.45 5.09
CA THR A 4 7.30 24.26 3.70
C THR A 4 8.77 24.66 3.51
N LEU A 5 9.19 25.79 4.09
CA LEU A 5 10.57 26.24 4.00
C LEU A 5 11.52 25.31 4.77
N LEU A 6 11.08 24.75 5.90
CA LEU A 6 11.86 23.79 6.66
C LEU A 6 12.06 22.47 5.90
N LYS A 7 11.00 21.93 5.29
CA LYS A 7 11.08 20.72 4.44
C LYS A 7 12.07 20.89 3.30
N LYS A 8 12.00 22.02 2.58
CA LYS A 8 12.92 22.34 1.48
C LYS A 8 14.39 22.35 1.94
N LYS A 9 14.68 23.04 3.05
CA LYS A 9 16.04 23.09 3.60
C LYS A 9 16.56 21.73 4.04
N LEU A 10 15.70 20.88 4.61
CA LEU A 10 16.07 19.52 5.01
C LEU A 10 16.42 18.66 3.79
N THR A 11 15.60 18.70 2.72
CA THR A 11 15.88 17.97 1.48
C THR A 11 17.20 18.41 0.85
N GLU A 12 17.46 19.72 0.78
CA GLU A 12 18.72 20.27 0.25
C GLU A 12 19.95 19.92 1.10
N ALA A 13 19.78 19.78 2.42
CA ALA A 13 20.85 19.38 3.32
C ALA A 13 21.16 17.88 3.18
N ILE A 14 20.12 17.04 3.14
CA ILE A 14 20.25 15.58 3.00
C ILE A 14 20.88 15.22 1.65
N SER A 15 20.54 15.92 0.57
CA SER A 15 21.07 15.63 -0.77
C SER A 15 22.58 15.84 -0.93
N LYS A 16 23.24 16.46 0.05
CA LYS A 16 24.69 16.76 0.03
C LYS A 16 25.50 15.81 0.91
N ILE A 17 24.83 14.87 1.60
CA ILE A 17 25.46 13.91 2.48
C ILE A 17 25.82 12.66 1.66
N GLU A 18 27.07 12.22 1.75
CA GLU A 18 27.58 11.00 1.10
C GLU A 18 27.77 9.84 2.08
N ASP A 19 27.68 10.11 3.39
CA ASP A 19 27.78 9.10 4.45
C ASP A 19 26.51 8.25 4.51
N GLU A 20 26.61 7.02 3.99
CA GLU A 20 25.53 6.03 3.96
C GLU A 20 25.01 5.67 5.35
N GLN A 21 25.90 5.44 6.33
CA GLN A 21 25.48 5.05 7.68
C GLN A 21 24.69 6.16 8.35
N PHE A 22 25.10 7.41 8.12
CA PHE A 22 24.37 8.57 8.62
C PHE A 22 22.99 8.72 7.94
N LEU A 23 22.91 8.46 6.64
CA LEU A 23 21.64 8.48 5.90
C LEU A 23 20.68 7.38 6.39
N GLU A 24 21.16 6.18 6.69
CA GLU A 24 20.36 5.10 7.27
C GLU A 24 19.80 5.45 8.65
N ALA A 25 20.63 6.07 9.51
CA ALA A 25 20.20 6.54 10.81
C ALA A 25 19.12 7.64 10.70
N LEU A 26 19.32 8.60 9.79
CA LEU A 26 18.33 9.64 9.49
C LEU A 26 17.02 9.06 8.98
N HIS A 27 17.09 8.10 8.05
CA HIS A 27 15.91 7.41 7.53
C HIS A 27 15.12 6.77 8.66
N THR A 28 15.78 6.01 9.53
CA THR A 28 15.16 5.35 10.69
C THR A 28 14.46 6.35 11.61
N ILE A 29 15.09 7.49 11.91
CA ILE A 29 14.49 8.54 12.76
C ILE A 29 13.25 9.13 12.09
N ILE A 30 13.31 9.42 10.79
CA ILE A 30 12.19 10.02 10.05
C ILE A 30 11.01 9.03 9.95
N THR A 31 11.27 7.77 9.60
CA THR A 31 10.23 6.76 9.45
C THR A 31 9.63 6.35 10.80
N SER A 32 10.40 6.39 11.90
CA SER A 32 9.86 6.13 13.25
C SER A 32 8.80 7.14 13.70
N ARG A 33 8.77 8.32 13.07
CA ARG A 33 7.79 9.39 13.33
C ARG A 33 6.71 9.49 12.27
N GLN A 34 6.85 8.77 11.15
CA GLN A 34 5.70 8.50 10.31
C GLN A 34 4.86 7.51 11.10
N GLU A 35 3.81 8.01 11.75
CA GLU A 35 2.64 7.15 11.95
C GLU A 35 2.38 6.55 10.58
N GLU A 36 2.44 5.22 10.45
CA GLU A 36 1.79 4.58 9.32
C GLU A 36 0.40 5.20 9.31
N GLU A 37 0.06 5.97 8.29
CA GLU A 37 -1.33 6.27 8.01
C GLU A 37 -1.94 4.90 7.66
N LEU A 38 -2.25 4.13 8.70
CA LEU A 38 -3.04 2.93 8.63
C LEU A 38 -4.34 3.45 8.05
N TYR A 39 -4.53 3.17 6.76
CA TYR A 39 -5.75 3.53 6.07
C TYR A 39 -6.90 2.82 6.80
N GLU A 40 -7.61 3.56 7.65
CA GLU A 40 -8.78 3.04 8.32
C GLU A 40 -9.88 2.84 7.28
N LEU A 41 -10.35 1.60 7.13
CA LEU A 41 -11.49 1.32 6.28
C LEU A 41 -12.70 2.07 6.82
N SER A 42 -13.39 2.79 5.93
CA SER A 42 -14.72 3.32 6.26
C SER A 42 -15.66 2.16 6.63
N ALA A 43 -16.68 2.47 7.44
CA ALA A 43 -17.70 1.49 7.82
C ALA A 43 -18.37 0.83 6.61
N ALA A 44 -18.54 1.57 5.50
CA ALA A 44 -19.10 1.04 4.26
C ALA A 44 -18.16 0.01 3.58
N GLN A 45 -16.85 0.29 3.55
CA GLN A 45 -15.85 -0.62 3.01
C GLN A 45 -15.76 -1.90 3.84
N GLN A 46 -15.69 -1.78 5.17
CA GLN A 46 -15.67 -2.93 6.08
C GLN A 46 -16.91 -3.81 5.89
N LYS A 47 -18.10 -3.19 5.85
CA LYS A 47 -19.37 -3.90 5.64
C LYS A 47 -19.41 -4.68 4.31
N GLU A 48 -18.87 -4.11 3.24
CA GLU A 48 -18.81 -4.79 1.94
C GLU A 48 -17.83 -5.98 1.97
N LEU A 49 -16.68 -5.84 2.64
CA LEU A 49 -15.75 -6.96 2.84
C LEU A 49 -16.40 -8.08 3.65
N ASP A 50 -17.07 -7.76 4.75
CA ASP A 50 -17.77 -8.74 5.58
C ASP A 50 -18.86 -9.49 4.78
N ARG A 51 -19.63 -8.76 3.96
CA ARG A 51 -20.65 -9.34 3.08
C ARG A 51 -20.04 -10.30 2.04
N ARG A 52 -18.91 -9.91 1.42
CA ARG A 52 -18.21 -10.75 0.44
C ARG A 52 -17.62 -12.00 1.09
N LEU A 53 -17.02 -11.85 2.26
CA LEU A 53 -16.44 -12.96 3.00
C LEU A 53 -17.50 -13.97 3.42
N ALA A 54 -18.66 -13.50 3.90
CA ALA A 54 -19.80 -14.37 4.22
C ALA A 54 -20.32 -15.11 2.97
N SER A 55 -20.41 -14.43 1.83
CA SER A 55 -20.85 -15.05 0.56
C SER A 55 -19.86 -16.11 0.08
N TYR A 56 -18.56 -15.86 0.20
CA TYR A 56 -17.50 -16.82 -0.12
C TYR A 56 -17.58 -18.06 0.78
N LYS A 57 -17.66 -17.87 2.10
CA LYS A 57 -17.78 -18.98 3.08
C LYS A 57 -19.04 -19.82 2.86
N ALA A 58 -20.13 -19.20 2.41
CA ALA A 58 -21.37 -19.88 2.07
C ALA A 58 -21.36 -20.55 0.67
N GLY A 59 -20.25 -20.51 -0.06
CA GLY A 59 -20.15 -21.07 -1.42
C GLY A 59 -21.00 -20.35 -2.47
N LYS A 60 -21.48 -19.14 -2.17
CA LYS A 60 -22.34 -18.34 -3.05
C LYS A 60 -21.55 -17.50 -4.05
N THR A 61 -20.23 -17.41 -3.86
CA THR A 61 -19.32 -16.69 -4.75
C THR A 61 -18.75 -17.65 -5.78
N LYS A 62 -18.87 -17.31 -7.06
CA LYS A 62 -18.22 -18.06 -8.14
C LYS A 62 -16.70 -17.88 -8.03
N THR A 63 -16.00 -18.98 -7.83
CA THR A 63 -14.54 -19.05 -7.89
C THR A 63 -14.13 -19.68 -9.22
N TYR A 64 -12.88 -19.46 -9.60
CA TYR A 64 -12.30 -20.09 -10.78
C TYR A 64 -10.93 -20.63 -10.44
N SER A 65 -10.59 -21.80 -10.99
CA SER A 65 -9.22 -22.30 -10.94
C SER A 65 -8.34 -21.54 -11.93
N TRP A 66 -7.03 -21.69 -11.77
CA TRP A 66 -6.08 -21.04 -12.67
C TRP A 66 -6.14 -21.62 -14.09
N GLU A 67 -6.44 -22.90 -14.21
CA GLU A 67 -6.66 -23.61 -15.46
C GLU A 67 -7.89 -23.07 -16.20
N GLU A 68 -8.99 -22.84 -15.49
CA GLU A 68 -10.21 -22.25 -16.05
C GLU A 68 -9.96 -20.84 -16.59
N VAL A 69 -9.21 -20.02 -15.85
CA VAL A 69 -8.84 -18.66 -16.29
C VAL A 69 -7.96 -18.72 -17.55
N LYS A 70 -6.92 -19.57 -17.57
CA LYS A 70 -6.04 -19.75 -18.73
C LYS A 70 -6.81 -20.20 -19.98
N ALA A 71 -7.69 -21.19 -19.84
CA ALA A 71 -8.50 -21.69 -20.95
C ALA A 71 -9.39 -20.58 -21.53
N ASN A 72 -10.00 -19.74 -20.69
CA ASN A 72 -10.81 -18.61 -21.15
C ASN A 72 -9.99 -17.55 -21.89
N LEU A 73 -8.79 -17.22 -21.41
CA LEU A 73 -7.91 -16.26 -22.08
C LEU A 73 -7.46 -16.74 -23.46
N LEU A 74 -7.17 -18.04 -23.61
CA LEU A 74 -6.78 -18.64 -24.90
C LEU A 74 -7.95 -18.70 -25.88
N LYS A 75 -9.18 -18.95 -25.41
CA LYS A 75 -10.39 -18.93 -26.25
C LYS A 75 -10.73 -17.54 -26.79
N ARG A 76 -10.43 -16.47 -26.05
CA ARG A 76 -10.69 -15.07 -26.47
C ARG A 76 -9.72 -14.52 -27.51
N LYS A 77 -8.60 -15.21 -27.77
CA LYS A 77 -7.58 -14.80 -28.75
C LYS A 77 -7.77 -15.44 -30.14
N LYS A 78 -8.81 -16.26 -30.33
CA LYS A 78 -9.23 -16.80 -31.63
C LYS A 78 -10.44 -16.03 -32.13
#